data_AF-A0A7S3FBR9-F1
#
_entry.id   AF-A0A7S3FBR9-F1
#
_cell.length_a   1.000
_cell.length_b   1.000
_cell.length_c   1.000
_cell.angle_alpha   90.00
_cell.angle_beta   90.00
_cell.angle_gamma   90.00
#
_symmetry.space_group_name_H-M   'P 1'
#
loop_
_entity.id
_entity.type
_entity.pdbx_description
1 polymer ?
#
loop_
_entity_poly.entity_id
_entity_poly.type
_entity_poly.pdbx_seq_one_letter_code
_entity_poly.pdbx_strand_id
1 'polypeptide(L)'
;GFGGGVGGRLPVLFDGGVRRGTDVLKALALGAAFVFVGRPVVYALAAGGEAGVDKMLAMLETELTTSMALVGAASVAELGRHHVQLPGEAPPRLPVHASASGGYVGGGLAAKL
;
A
#
# COMPACT_ATOMS: atom_id res chain seq x y z
N GLY A 1 -11.67 -8.33 5.27
CA GLY A 1 -12.99 -7.81 5.67
C GLY A 1 -12.86 -7.06 6.97
N PHE A 2 -13.52 -5.90 7.08
CA PHE A 2 -13.38 -4.90 8.15
C PHE A 2 -13.42 -5.45 9.58
N GLY A 3 -12.41 -5.09 10.38
CA GLY A 3 -12.43 -5.12 11.84
C GLY A 3 -12.42 -3.69 12.37
N GLY A 4 -13.60 -3.11 12.65
CA GLY A 4 -13.72 -1.79 13.26
C GLY A 4 -15.09 -1.13 13.09
N GLY A 5 -15.79 -0.94 14.21
CA GLY A 5 -16.95 -0.03 14.39
C GLY A 5 -18.28 -0.41 13.72
N VAL A 6 -18.30 -0.54 12.39
CA VAL A 6 -19.56 -0.57 11.59
C VAL A 6 -19.92 -1.93 10.99
N GLY A 7 -19.07 -2.96 11.17
CA GLY A 7 -19.36 -4.33 10.75
C GLY A 7 -19.70 -4.50 9.26
N GLY A 8 -19.22 -3.60 8.39
CA GLY A 8 -19.50 -3.62 6.95
C GLY A 8 -20.93 -3.22 6.56
N ARG A 9 -21.75 -2.70 7.49
CA ARG A 9 -23.16 -2.34 7.22
C ARG A 9 -23.30 -1.04 6.42
N LEU A 10 -22.29 -0.19 6.47
CA LEU A 10 -22.25 1.11 5.79
C LEU A 10 -20.85 1.35 5.21
N PRO A 11 -20.75 1.99 4.03
CA PRO A 11 -19.46 2.37 3.47
C PRO A 11 -18.79 3.42 4.35
N VAL A 12 -17.51 3.20 4.68
CA VAL A 12 -16.70 4.17 5.41
C VAL A 12 -15.93 5.02 4.40
N LEU A 13 -16.08 6.33 4.51
CA LEU A 13 -15.38 7.31 3.68
C LEU A 13 -14.24 7.91 4.49
N PHE A 14 -13.09 8.15 3.85
CA PHE A 14 -11.91 8.71 4.51
C PHE A 14 -11.41 9.98 3.79
N ASP A 15 -11.14 11.02 4.56
CA ASP A 15 -10.39 12.22 4.17
C ASP A 15 -9.53 12.65 5.37
N GLY A 16 -8.56 13.51 5.14
CA GLY A 16 -7.68 14.05 6.16
C GLY A 16 -6.23 13.63 5.91
N GLY A 17 -5.50 14.47 5.18
CA GLY A 17 -4.05 14.33 5.04
C GLY A 17 -3.55 13.42 3.91
N VAL A 18 -4.41 12.97 3.00
CA VAL A 18 -4.01 12.16 1.83
C VAL A 18 -3.11 12.97 0.89
N ARG A 19 -1.84 12.61 0.76
CA ARG A 19 -0.86 13.31 -0.10
C ARG A 19 -0.10 12.37 -1.02
N ARG A 20 -0.07 11.09 -0.71
CA ARG A 20 0.64 10.05 -1.45
C ARG A 20 -0.26 8.88 -1.80
N GLY A 21 0.12 8.12 -2.83
CA GLY A 21 -0.57 6.87 -3.19
C GLY A 21 -0.56 5.84 -2.05
N THR A 22 0.48 5.84 -1.22
CA THR A 22 0.53 4.96 -0.03
C THR A 22 -0.46 5.36 1.06
N ASP A 23 -0.88 6.63 1.14
CA ASP A 23 -1.93 7.05 2.08
C ASP A 23 -3.28 6.49 1.65
N VAL A 24 -3.58 6.55 0.35
CA VAL A 24 -4.77 5.95 -0.26
C VAL A 24 -4.77 4.43 -0.03
N LEU A 25 -3.65 3.76 -0.32
CA LEU A 25 -3.48 2.32 -0.10
C LEU A 25 -3.76 1.94 1.35
N LYS A 26 -3.16 2.64 2.33
CA LYS A 26 -3.36 2.37 3.76
C LYS A 26 -4.82 2.56 4.14
N ALA A 27 -5.46 3.64 3.70
CA ALA A 27 -6.87 3.88 3.99
C ALA A 27 -7.75 2.74 3.45
N LEU A 28 -7.58 2.36 2.17
CA LEU A 28 -8.32 1.25 1.55
C LEU A 28 -8.06 -0.08 2.26
N ALA A 29 -6.80 -0.40 2.55
CA ALA A 29 -6.40 -1.62 3.26
C ALA A 29 -6.96 -1.71 4.70
N LEU A 30 -7.17 -0.55 5.34
CA LEU A 30 -7.81 -0.45 6.66
C LEU A 30 -9.35 -0.43 6.58
N GLY A 31 -9.92 -0.39 5.37
CA GLY A 31 -11.36 -0.38 5.16
C GLY A 31 -11.94 1.00 4.82
N ALA A 32 -11.26 1.88 4.11
CA ALA A 32 -11.98 2.93 3.40
C ALA A 32 -12.68 2.31 2.17
N ALA A 33 -13.96 2.64 1.97
CA ALA A 33 -14.64 2.40 0.70
C ALA A 33 -14.28 3.49 -0.34
N PHE A 34 -14.08 4.73 0.13
CA PHE A 34 -13.65 5.86 -0.69
C PHE A 34 -12.65 6.73 0.06
N VAL A 35 -11.74 7.33 -0.69
CA VAL A 35 -10.71 8.24 -0.18
C VAL A 35 -10.82 9.57 -0.93
N PHE A 36 -10.89 10.67 -0.19
CA PHE A 36 -11.01 12.02 -0.75
C PHE A 36 -9.70 12.80 -0.61
N VAL A 37 -9.52 13.78 -1.49
CA VAL A 37 -8.35 14.65 -1.52
C VAL A 37 -8.82 16.11 -1.52
N GLY A 38 -8.70 16.79 -0.38
CA GLY A 38 -9.09 18.19 -0.25
C GLY A 38 -8.00 19.18 -0.73
N ARG A 39 -7.22 19.73 0.22
CA ARG A 39 -6.24 20.81 -0.03
C ARG A 39 -5.34 20.63 -1.27
N PRO A 40 -4.81 19.43 -1.58
CA PRO A 40 -3.97 19.25 -2.76
C PRO A 40 -4.65 19.67 -4.07
N VAL A 41 -5.96 19.47 -4.20
CA VAL A 41 -6.72 19.88 -5.39
C VAL A 41 -6.66 21.40 -5.55
N VAL A 42 -6.91 22.14 -4.46
CA VAL A 42 -6.87 23.61 -4.47
C VAL A 42 -5.46 24.13 -4.76
N TYR A 43 -4.42 23.47 -4.23
CA TYR A 43 -3.04 23.87 -4.48
C TYR A 43 -2.60 23.58 -5.91
N ALA A 44 -2.97 22.43 -6.45
CA ALA A 44 -2.71 22.07 -7.84
C ALA A 44 -3.42 23.05 -8.79
N LEU A 45 -4.67 23.39 -8.49
CA LEU A 45 -5.45 24.39 -9.22
C LEU A 45 -4.78 25.77 -9.19
N ALA A 46 -4.31 26.22 -8.03
CA ALA A 46 -3.60 27.49 -7.92
C ALA A 46 -2.25 27.50 -8.66
N ALA A 47 -1.56 26.36 -8.72
CA ALA A 47 -0.23 26.25 -9.32
C ALA A 47 -0.26 26.09 -10.85
N GLY A 48 -1.29 25.47 -11.41
CA GLY A 48 -1.33 25.11 -12.83
C GLY A 48 -2.71 25.04 -13.45
N GLY A 49 -3.73 25.59 -12.80
CA GLY A 49 -5.12 25.48 -13.25
C GLY A 49 -5.58 24.03 -13.33
N GLU A 50 -6.48 23.76 -14.28
CA GLU A 50 -6.98 22.42 -14.58
C GLU A 50 -5.86 21.41 -14.85
N ALA A 51 -4.90 21.77 -15.73
CA ALA A 51 -3.75 20.91 -16.03
C ALA A 51 -2.90 20.58 -14.80
N GLY A 52 -2.84 21.49 -13.81
CA GLY A 52 -2.22 21.24 -12.52
C GLY A 52 -2.95 20.17 -11.72
N VAL A 53 -4.28 20.23 -11.69
CA VAL A 53 -5.14 19.23 -11.03
C VAL A 53 -5.01 17.87 -11.73
N ASP A 54 -5.07 17.83 -13.05
CA ASP A 54 -4.91 16.58 -13.83
C ASP A 54 -3.58 15.92 -13.54
N LYS A 55 -2.49 16.71 -13.55
CA LYS A 55 -1.16 16.22 -13.21
C LYS A 55 -1.10 15.68 -11.78
N MET A 56 -1.77 16.34 -10.82
CA MET A 56 -1.81 15.88 -9.43
C MET A 56 -2.54 14.55 -9.29
N LEU A 57 -3.70 14.40 -9.94
CA LEU A 57 -4.45 13.15 -9.95
C LEU A 57 -3.65 12.01 -10.61
N ALA A 58 -3.01 12.27 -11.75
CA ALA A 58 -2.18 11.29 -12.44
C ALA A 58 -0.97 10.84 -11.60
N MET A 59 -0.33 11.76 -10.86
CA MET A 59 0.74 11.42 -9.92
C MET A 59 0.22 10.53 -8.79
N LEU A 60 -0.94 10.86 -8.20
CA LEU A 60 -1.53 10.07 -7.12
C LEU A 60 -1.91 8.66 -7.58
N GLU A 61 -2.48 8.53 -8.78
CA GLU A 61 -2.82 7.24 -9.41
C GLU A 61 -1.57 6.41 -9.69
N THR A 62 -0.52 7.03 -10.23
CA THR A 62 0.77 6.36 -10.49
C THR A 62 1.40 5.85 -9.20
N GLU A 63 1.43 6.67 -8.15
CA GLU A 63 1.95 6.27 -6.84
C GLU A 63 1.12 5.13 -6.23
N LEU A 64 -0.22 5.18 -6.34
CA LEU A 64 -1.10 4.13 -5.82
C LEU A 64 -0.85 2.80 -6.55
N THR A 65 -0.85 2.82 -7.88
CA THR A 65 -0.62 1.64 -8.72
C THR A 65 0.75 1.03 -8.46
N THR A 66 1.79 1.88 -8.35
CA THR A 66 3.15 1.44 -7.99
C THR A 66 3.17 0.78 -6.61
N SER A 67 2.50 1.39 -5.63
CA SER A 67 2.46 0.87 -4.27
C SER A 67 1.72 -0.48 -4.19
N MET A 68 0.61 -0.62 -4.94
CA MET A 68 -0.12 -1.88 -5.06
C MET A 68 0.74 -2.99 -5.66
N ALA A 69 1.47 -2.69 -6.75
CA ALA A 69 2.39 -3.64 -7.36
C ALA A 69 3.50 -4.09 -6.39
N LEU A 70 4.05 -3.16 -5.60
CA LEU A 70 5.10 -3.46 -4.61
C LEU A 70 4.61 -4.35 -3.45
N VAL A 71 3.33 -4.25 -3.08
CA VAL A 71 2.75 -5.08 -2.02
C VAL A 71 2.05 -6.34 -2.56
N GLY A 72 2.10 -6.57 -3.88
CA GLY A 72 1.55 -7.77 -4.51
C GLY A 72 0.03 -7.76 -4.69
N ALA A 73 -0.60 -6.59 -4.76
CA ALA A 73 -2.03 -6.45 -5.03
C ALA A 73 -2.27 -6.04 -6.49
N ALA A 74 -2.97 -6.87 -7.26
CA ALA A 74 -3.33 -6.58 -8.65
C ALA A 74 -4.59 -5.71 -8.77
N SER A 75 -5.38 -5.62 -7.70
CA SER A 75 -6.61 -4.84 -7.66
C SER A 75 -6.86 -4.22 -6.28
N VAL A 76 -7.66 -3.15 -6.22
CA VAL A 76 -8.05 -2.52 -4.94
C VAL A 76 -8.79 -3.52 -4.03
N ALA A 77 -9.51 -4.48 -4.61
CA ALA A 77 -10.23 -5.51 -3.87
C ALA A 77 -9.30 -6.49 -3.11
N GLU A 78 -8.05 -6.62 -3.54
CA GLU A 78 -7.04 -7.42 -2.83
C GLU A 78 -6.45 -6.69 -1.64
N LEU A 79 -6.54 -5.36 -1.58
CA LEU A 79 -6.05 -4.60 -0.43
C LEU A 79 -6.80 -4.97 0.84
N GLY A 80 -6.04 -5.06 1.93
CA GLY A 80 -6.59 -5.49 3.20
C GLY A 80 -5.58 -5.42 4.32
N ARG A 81 -6.05 -5.72 5.54
CA ARG A 81 -5.32 -5.50 6.78
C ARG A 81 -3.90 -6.07 6.81
N HIS A 82 -3.63 -7.16 6.09
CA HIS A 82 -2.32 -7.81 6.02
C HIS A 82 -1.25 -7.01 5.23
N HIS A 83 -1.65 -5.99 4.46
CA HIS A 83 -0.74 -5.11 3.73
C HIS A 83 -0.17 -3.96 4.57
N VAL A 84 -0.68 -3.75 5.79
CA VAL A 84 -0.33 -2.61 6.64
C VAL A 84 0.04 -3.10 8.03
N GLN A 85 0.99 -2.46 8.67
CA GLN A 85 1.27 -2.64 10.10
C GLN A 85 0.95 -1.31 10.80
N LEU A 86 0.17 -1.36 11.89
CA LEU A 86 -0.09 -0.15 12.68
C LEU A 86 1.03 0.07 13.71
N PRO A 87 1.32 1.34 14.07
CA PRO A 87 2.25 1.64 15.14
C PRO A 87 1.88 0.90 16.44
N GLY A 88 2.85 0.26 17.07
CA GLY A 88 2.66 -0.48 18.32
C GLY A 88 2.20 -1.93 18.15
N GLU A 89 1.86 -2.38 16.94
CA GLU A 89 1.60 -3.80 16.70
C GLU A 89 2.92 -4.59 16.65
N ALA A 90 2.93 -5.76 17.27
CA ALA A 90 4.07 -6.68 17.20
C ALA A 90 4.36 -7.03 15.73
N PRO A 91 5.64 -7.01 15.31
CA PRO A 91 5.97 -7.29 13.92
C PRO A 91 5.44 -8.67 13.52
N PRO A 92 4.97 -8.83 12.26
CA PRO A 92 4.55 -10.14 11.80
C PRO A 92 5.72 -11.11 11.96
N ARG A 93 5.44 -12.33 12.42
CA ARG A 93 6.44 -13.40 12.45
C ARG A 93 6.80 -13.73 11.00
N LEU A 94 7.82 -13.06 10.48
CA LEU A 94 8.39 -13.45 9.21
C LEU A 94 8.88 -14.89 9.36
N PRO A 95 8.68 -15.77 8.37
CA PRO A 95 9.51 -16.95 8.30
C PRO A 95 10.94 -16.42 8.30
N VAL A 96 11.69 -16.69 9.38
CA VAL A 96 13.13 -16.48 9.33
C VAL A 96 13.53 -17.32 8.12
N HIS A 97 14.01 -16.68 7.04
CA HIS A 97 14.76 -17.44 6.05
C HIS A 97 15.73 -18.24 6.90
N ALA A 98 15.60 -19.57 6.89
CA ALA A 98 16.39 -20.45 7.74
C ALA A 98 17.81 -19.93 7.64
N SER A 99 18.30 -19.30 8.71
CA SER A 99 19.69 -18.90 8.77
C SER A 99 20.41 -20.21 8.53
N ALA A 100 21.10 -20.30 7.41
CA ALA A 100 21.92 -21.44 7.09
C ALA A 100 23.07 -21.43 8.12
N SER A 101 22.78 -21.89 9.34
CA SER A 101 23.75 -22.50 10.23
C SER A 101 24.09 -23.85 9.60
N GLY A 102 24.85 -23.81 8.51
CA GLY A 102 25.26 -24.96 7.74
C GLY A 102 26.56 -24.58 7.05
N GLY A 103 27.67 -25.04 7.62
CA GLY A 103 29.01 -24.71 7.17
C GLY A 103 29.23 -24.97 5.70
N TYR A 104 30.16 -24.20 5.14
CA TYR A 104 30.87 -24.56 3.91
C TYR A 104 31.51 -25.94 4.10
N VAL A 105 30.84 -26.97 3.59
CA VAL A 105 31.47 -28.25 3.27
C VAL A 105 31.81 -28.20 1.78
N GLY A 106 33.06 -28.53 1.48
CA GLY A 106 33.75 -28.28 0.22
C GLY A 106 33.02 -28.74 -1.04
N GLY A 107 33.38 -28.07 -2.14
CA GLY A 107 32.81 -28.28 -3.46
C GLY A 107 32.95 -29.72 -3.97
N GLY A 108 31.82 -30.29 -4.37
CA GLY A 108 31.75 -31.36 -5.35
C GLY A 108 31.37 -30.76 -6.70
N LEU A 109 32.36 -30.34 -7.47
CA LEU A 109 32.19 -30.17 -8.91
C LEU A 109 32.21 -31.56 -9.55
N ALA A 110 31.02 -32.12 -9.80
CA ALA A 110 30.84 -33.13 -10.83
C ALA A 110 29.69 -32.66 -11.72
N ALA A 111 30.09 -31.88 -12.72
CA ALA A 111 29.24 -31.42 -13.79
C ALA A 111 28.69 -32.60 -14.59
N LYS A 112 27.45 -32.43 -15.08
CA LYS A 112 26.89 -33.14 -16.22
C LYS A 112 27.94 -33.33 -17.33
N LEU A 113 28.28 -34.58 -17.63
CA LEU A 113 28.37 -35.22 -18.95
C LEU A 113 28.61 -36.72 -18.74
#